data_AF-A0A806TBL2-F1
#
_entry.id   AF-A0A806TBL2-F1
#
_cell.length_a   1.000
_cell.length_b   1.000
_cell.length_c   1.000
_cell.angle_alpha   90.00
_cell.angle_beta   90.00
_cell.angle_gamma   90.00
#
_symmetry.space_group_name_H-M   'P 1'
#
loop_
_entity.id
_entity.type
_entity.pdbx_description
1 polymer ?
#
loop_
_entity_poly.entity_id
_entity_poly.type
_entity_poly.pdbx_seq_one_letter_code
_entity_poly.pdbx_strand_id
1 'polypeptide(L)' 'MKKKYEVTFKMVNGEIGHLIEETSLIRARNAIKNKFEEELDSPVLALAEDLVIVKTNVQYFVVEEH' A
#
# COMPACT_ATOMS: atom_id res chain seq x y z
N MET A 1 1.75 -8.86 18.89
CA MET A 1 3.05 -8.34 18.45
C MET A 1 2.91 -7.89 17.01
N LYS A 2 3.42 -6.72 16.64
CA LYS A 2 3.43 -6.28 15.23
C LYS A 2 4.58 -6.94 14.48
N LYS A 3 4.37 -7.19 13.20
CA LYS A 3 5.35 -7.70 12.24
C LYS A 3 5.50 -6.70 11.10
N LYS A 4 6.61 -6.77 10.39
CA LYS A 4 6.85 -5.96 9.21
C LYS A 4 6.30 -6.66 7.98
N TYR A 5 5.65 -5.89 7.13
CA TYR A 5 5.14 -6.34 5.84
C TYR A 5 5.63 -5.39 4.77
N GLU A 6 6.12 -5.94 3.67
CA GLU A 6 6.42 -5.17 2.48
C GLU A 6 5.19 -5.11 1.57
N VAL A 7 4.81 -3.89 1.20
CA VAL A 7 3.75 -3.62 0.23
C VAL A 7 4.40 -3.17 -1.06
N THR A 8 4.27 -3.97 -2.11
CA THR A 8 4.83 -3.67 -3.43
C THR A 8 3.71 -3.28 -4.38
N PHE A 9 3.68 -2.01 -4.76
CA PHE A 9 2.76 -1.47 -5.75
C PHE A 9 3.32 -1.73 -7.15
N LYS A 10 2.61 -2.55 -7.94
CA LYS A 10 2.94 -2.79 -9.34
C LYS A 10 2.23 -1.74 -10.18
N MET A 11 3.02 -0.90 -10.83
CA MET A 11 2.56 0.21 -11.65
C MET A 11 2.80 -0.09 -13.13
N VAL A 12 2.17 0.69 -14.00
CA VAL A 12 2.35 0.55 -15.47
C VAL A 12 3.83 0.66 -15.88
N ASN A 13 4.62 1.49 -15.19
CA ASN A 13 6.00 1.82 -15.57
C ASN A 13 7.05 1.38 -14.53
N GLY A 14 6.72 0.44 -13.63
CA GLY A 14 7.66 -0.03 -12.61
C GLY A 14 6.98 -0.46 -11.33
N GLU A 15 7.72 -0.47 -10.24
CA GLU A 15 7.21 -0.85 -8.92
C GLU A 15 7.80 0.01 -7.82
N ILE A 16 7.04 0.15 -6.73
CA ILE A 16 7.47 0.83 -5.50
C ILE A 16 7.14 -0.07 -4.33
N GLY A 17 8.16 -0.35 -3.50
CA GLY A 17 8.02 -1.06 -2.23
C GLY A 17 7.88 -0.09 -1.05
N HIS A 18 7.05 -0.44 -0.07
CA HIS A 18 6.86 0.32 1.16
C HIS A 18 6.65 -0.63 2.35
N LEU A 19 7.39 -0.41 3.43
CA LEU A 19 7.27 -1.22 4.66
C LEU A 19 6.19 -0.66 5.58
N ILE A 20 5.30 -1.54 6.04
CA ILE A 20 4.30 -1.23 7.05
C ILE A 20 4.42 -2.19 8.23
N GLU A 21 3.88 -1.78 9.38
CA GLU A 21 3.80 -2.63 10.57
C GLU A 21 2.36 -2.99 10.91
N GLU A 22 2.06 -4.29 10.94
CA GLU A 22 0.74 -4.77 11.34
C GLU A 22 0.77 -6.07 12.14
N THR A 23 -0.36 -6.48 12.70
CA THR A 23 -0.45 -7.71 13.51
C THR A 23 -0.61 -8.99 12.70
N SER A 24 -1.04 -8.89 11.43
CA SER A 24 -1.16 -10.05 10.53
C SER A 24 -1.18 -9.63 9.06
N LEU A 25 -0.88 -10.57 8.16
CA LEU A 25 -0.88 -10.36 6.70
C LEU A 25 -2.24 -9.86 6.18
N ILE A 26 -3.34 -10.38 6.73
CA ILE A 26 -4.69 -9.97 6.35
C ILE A 26 -4.93 -8.50 6.75
N ARG A 27 -4.47 -8.10 7.93
CA ARG A 27 -4.60 -6.70 8.37
C ARG A 27 -3.74 -5.76 7.55
N ALA A 28 -2.50 -6.16 7.25
CA ALA A 28 -1.62 -5.42 6.35
C ALA A 28 -2.27 -5.19 4.98
N ARG A 29 -2.88 -6.24 4.39
CA ARG A 29 -3.63 -6.13 3.13
C ARG A 29 -4.84 -5.21 3.24
N ASN A 30 -5.63 -5.35 4.30
CA ASN A 30 -6.82 -4.52 4.51
C ASN A 30 -6.47 -3.05 4.74
N ALA A 31 -5.38 -2.75 5.45
CA ALA A 31 -4.92 -1.37 5.67
C ALA A 31 -4.63 -0.65 4.34
N ILE A 32 -4.00 -1.33 3.39
CA ILE A 32 -3.75 -0.77 2.06
C ILE A 32 -5.04 -0.68 1.26
N LYS A 33 -5.86 -1.75 1.25
CA LYS A 33 -7.15 -1.75 0.54
C LYS A 33 -8.06 -0.61 1.00
N ASN A 34 -8.18 -0.39 2.31
CA ASN A 34 -8.99 0.67 2.88
C ASN A 34 -8.54 2.06 2.43
N LYS A 35 -7.24 2.31 2.23
CA LYS A 35 -6.76 3.59 1.67
C LYS A 35 -7.25 3.85 0.24
N PHE A 36 -7.51 2.81 -0.55
CA PHE A 36 -8.15 2.97 -1.86
C PHE A 36 -9.64 3.29 -1.73
N GLU A 37 -10.33 2.66 -0.77
CA GLU A 37 -11.79 2.73 -0.59
C GLU A 37 -12.26 3.94 0.23
N GLU A 38 -11.49 4.42 1.20
CA GLU A 38 -11.85 5.52 2.10
C GLU A 38 -11.55 6.89 1.47
N GLU A 39 -10.53 6.97 0.61
CA GLU A 39 -10.10 8.23 0.00
C GLU A 39 -10.54 8.34 -1.47
N LEU A 40 -11.81 8.04 -1.78
CA LEU A 40 -12.31 8.02 -3.17
C LEU A 40 -12.14 9.36 -3.91
N ASP A 41 -12.27 10.47 -3.18
CA ASP A 41 -12.11 11.82 -3.73
C ASP A 41 -10.63 12.22 -3.91
N SER A 42 -9.69 11.45 -3.34
CA SER A 42 -8.26 11.67 -3.49
C SER A 42 -7.72 10.87 -4.69
N PRO A 43 -7.06 11.53 -5.66
CA PRO A 43 -6.41 10.84 -6.77
C PRO A 43 -5.13 10.11 -6.34
N VAL A 44 -4.70 10.27 -5.09
CA VAL A 44 -3.43 9.76 -4.58
C VAL A 44 -3.61 8.91 -3.32
N LEU A 45 -2.65 8.03 -3.06
CA LEU A 45 -2.47 7.30 -1.81
C LEU A 45 -1.30 7.94 -1.06
N ALA A 46 -1.58 8.53 0.10
CA ALA A 46 -0.54 8.93 1.03
C ALA A 46 -0.15 7.72 1.90
N LEU A 47 1.06 7.21 1.69
CA LEU A 47 1.57 6.02 2.40
C LEU A 47 2.45 6.43 3.59
N ALA A 48 3.31 7.42 3.39
CA ALA A 48 4.14 8.06 4.41
C ALA A 48 4.26 9.56 4.10
N GLU A 49 4.90 10.33 5.00
CA GLU A 49 5.06 11.78 4.84
C GLU A 49 5.76 12.17 3.52
N ASP A 50 6.64 11.32 3.02
CA ASP A 50 7.45 11.51 1.82
C ASP A 50 7.06 10.57 0.66
N LEU A 51 6.04 9.73 0.82
CA LEU A 51 5.61 8.76 -0.19
C LEU A 51 4.13 8.91 -0.55
N VAL A 52 3.91 9.44 -1.75
CA VAL A 52 2.58 9.60 -2.35
C VAL A 52 2.54 8.90 -3.70
N ILE A 53 1.54 8.06 -3.93
CA ILE A 53 1.35 7.31 -5.18
C ILE A 53 0.06 7.73 -5.87
N VAL A 54 0.09 8.02 -7.16
CA VAL A 54 -1.12 8.30 -7.95
C VAL A 54 -1.89 7.00 -8.18
N LYS A 55 -3.15 6.93 -7.72
CA LYS A 55 -3.97 5.70 -7.73
C LYS A 55 -4.12 5.10 -9.12
N THR A 56 -4.34 5.93 -10.14
CA THR A 56 -4.52 5.49 -11.53
C THR A 56 -3.31 4.79 -12.13
N ASN A 57 -2.12 4.96 -11.54
CA ASN A 57 -0.89 4.32 -12.01
C ASN A 57 -0.68 2.94 -11.38
N VAL A 58 -1.42 2.61 -10.32
CA VAL A 58 -1.34 1.30 -9.65
C VAL A 58 -2.23 0.31 -10.38
N GLN A 59 -1.67 -0.80 -10.83
CA GLN A 59 -2.43 -1.91 -11.41
C GLN A 59 -2.92 -2.87 -10.33
N TYR A 60 -2.01 -3.25 -9.43
CA TYR A 60 -2.30 -4.08 -8.25
C TYR A 60 -1.18 -3.90 -7.22
N PHE A 61 -1.38 -4.41 -6.01
CA PHE A 61 -0.35 -4.45 -4.98
C PHE A 61 -0.22 -5.86 -4.41
N VAL A 62 0.99 -6.19 -3.96
CA VAL A 62 1.30 -7.44 -3.25
C VAL A 62 1.71 -7.08 -1.83
N VAL A 63 1.42 -7.96 -0.87
CA VAL A 63 1.85 -7.83 0.51
C VAL A 63 2.56 -9.10 0.93
N GLU A 64 3.79 -8.98 1.41
CA GLU A 64 4.64 -10.09 1.84
C GLU A 64 5.15 -9.86 3.27
N GLU A 65 5.32 -10.92 4.05
CA GLU A 65 5.92 -10.83 5.39
C GLU A 65 7.44 -10.70 5.24
N HIS A 66 8.04 -9.73 5.93
CA HIS A 66 9.47 -9.45 5.89
C HIS A 66 10.17 -9.87 7.19
#